data_AF-A0ABC8UAM1-F1
#
_entry.id   AF-A0ABC8UAM1-F1
#
_cell.length_a   1.000
_cell.length_b   1.000
_cell.length_c   1.000
_cell.angle_alpha   90.00
_cell.angle_beta   90.00
_cell.angle_gamma   90.00
#
_symmetry.space_group_name_H-M   'P 1'
#
loop_
_entity.id
_entity.type
_entity.pdbx_description
1 polymer ?
#
loop_
_entity_poly.entity_id
_entity_poly.type
_entity_poly.pdbx_seq_one_letter_code
_entity_poly.pdbx_strand_id
1 'polypeptide(L)'
;MLLSCTYAVLDYAQTGLVAAVFFFKMMEWWYQSAEERMSAPTVYPPPPPPPRPKVAKEGIPLPPDRTLCSLCSQRRANASVLVVSGFVFCYACIFKYVSQYKRCPVTLMPATVDQIRRLFHDL
;
A
#
# COMPACT_ATOMS: atom_id res chain seq x y z
N MET A 1 49.21 -24.07 -50.45
CA MET A 1 49.52 -22.87 -49.65
C MET A 1 48.27 -22.03 -49.39
N LEU A 2 47.58 -21.53 -50.42
CA LEU A 2 46.30 -20.78 -50.27
C LEU A 2 45.22 -21.54 -49.48
N LEU A 3 45.01 -22.82 -49.77
CA LEU A 3 43.99 -23.64 -49.10
C LEU A 3 44.28 -23.84 -47.60
N SER A 4 45.56 -24.03 -47.23
CA SER A 4 45.98 -24.17 -45.84
C SER A 4 45.84 -22.85 -45.07
N CYS A 5 46.11 -21.71 -45.72
CA CYS A 5 45.86 -20.40 -45.13
C CYS A 5 44.36 -20.14 -44.92
N THR A 6 43.49 -20.53 -45.86
CA THR A 6 42.04 -20.36 -45.68
C THR A 6 41.48 -21.22 -44.56
N TYR A 7 41.95 -22.46 -44.41
CA TYR A 7 41.53 -23.31 -43.29
C TYR A 7 42.02 -22.78 -41.94
N ALA A 8 43.28 -22.33 -41.86
CA ALA A 8 43.79 -21.70 -40.63
C ALA A 8 42.97 -20.45 -40.25
N VAL A 9 42.64 -19.58 -41.22
CA VAL A 9 41.80 -18.39 -40.97
C VAL A 9 40.40 -18.78 -40.51
N LEU A 10 39.80 -19.82 -41.09
CA LEU A 10 38.50 -20.35 -40.66
C LEU A 10 38.54 -20.92 -39.22
N ASP A 11 39.59 -21.67 -38.86
CA ASP A 11 39.77 -22.23 -37.52
C ASP A 11 39.98 -21.14 -36.46
N TYR A 12 40.77 -20.10 -36.78
CA TYR A 12 40.94 -18.93 -35.90
C TYR A 12 39.65 -18.11 -35.78
N ALA A 13 38.88 -17.95 -36.86
CA ALA A 13 37.59 -17.26 -36.82
C ALA A 13 36.56 -18.03 -35.99
N GLN A 14 36.52 -19.36 -36.11
CA GLN A 14 35.63 -20.22 -35.32
C GLN A 14 35.96 -20.16 -33.83
N THR A 15 37.24 -20.26 -33.47
CA THR A 15 37.66 -20.14 -32.06
C THR A 15 37.41 -18.74 -31.49
N GLY A 16 37.65 -17.69 -32.28
CA GLY A 16 37.32 -16.31 -31.90
C GLY A 16 35.82 -16.10 -31.65
N LEU A 17 34.96 -16.65 -32.51
CA LEU A 17 33.49 -16.60 -32.33
C LEU A 17 33.04 -17.31 -31.06
N VAL A 18 33.58 -18.50 -30.78
CA VAL A 18 33.26 -19.25 -29.56
C VAL A 18 33.66 -18.45 -28.32
N ALA A 19 34.87 -17.90 -28.30
CA ALA A 19 35.33 -17.06 -27.19
C ALA A 19 34.48 -15.79 -27.00
N ALA A 20 34.05 -15.15 -28.11
CA ALA A 20 33.19 -13.97 -28.06
C ALA A 20 31.81 -14.29 -27.47
N VAL A 21 31.21 -15.44 -27.81
CA VAL A 21 29.93 -15.88 -27.23
C VAL A 21 30.05 -16.11 -25.73
N PHE A 22 31.11 -16.79 -25.27
CA PHE A 22 31.35 -16.99 -23.84
C PHE A 22 31.54 -15.66 -23.10
N PHE A 23 32.33 -14.75 -23.65
CA PHE A 23 32.55 -13.42 -23.06
C PHE A 23 31.27 -12.59 -23.00
N PHE A 24 30.50 -12.57 -24.09
CA PHE A 24 29.23 -11.84 -24.15
C PHE A 24 28.26 -12.35 -23.09
N LYS A 25 28.15 -13.67 -22.91
CA LYS A 25 27.27 -14.29 -21.92
C LYS A 25 27.70 -14.03 -20.47
N MET A 26 29.01 -13.97 -20.23
CA MET A 26 29.56 -13.56 -18.93
C MET A 26 29.24 -12.09 -18.62
N MET A 27 29.35 -11.21 -19.63
CA MET A 27 29.03 -9.79 -19.48
C MET A 27 27.52 -9.57 -19.24
N GLU A 28 26.66 -10.29 -19.96
CA GLU A 28 25.20 -10.29 -19.75
C GLU A 28 24.86 -10.66 -18.30
N TRP A 29 25.46 -11.73 -17.77
CA TRP A 29 25.26 -12.14 -16.37
C TRP A 29 25.74 -11.08 -15.36
N TRP A 30 26.89 -10.43 -15.62
CA TRP A 30 27.41 -9.37 -14.77
C TRP A 30 26.47 -8.16 -14.72
N TYR A 31 25.94 -7.76 -15.87
CA TYR A 31 24.98 -6.64 -15.97
C TYR A 31 23.65 -6.96 -15.29
N GLN A 32 23.06 -8.15 -15.50
CA GLN A 32 21.83 -8.56 -14.80
C GLN A 32 22.01 -8.58 -13.28
N SER A 33 23.13 -9.13 -12.80
CA SER A 33 23.44 -9.17 -11.35
C SER A 33 23.62 -7.78 -10.74
N ALA A 34 24.08 -6.79 -11.52
CA ALA A 34 24.20 -5.41 -11.07
C ALA A 34 22.83 -4.72 -10.99
N GLU A 35 21.96 -4.95 -11.97
CA GLU A 35 20.60 -4.42 -12.00
C GLU A 35 19.74 -4.96 -10.84
N GLU A 36 19.85 -6.26 -10.53
CA GLU A 36 19.17 -6.87 -9.38
C GLU A 36 19.62 -6.26 -8.04
N ARG A 37 20.92 -5.96 -7.89
CA ARG A 37 21.46 -5.36 -6.64
C ARG A 37 21.09 -3.89 -6.48
N MET A 38 20.94 -3.14 -7.58
CA MET A 38 20.44 -1.76 -7.55
C MET A 38 18.93 -1.68 -7.34
N SER A 39 18.20 -2.70 -7.80
CA SER A 39 16.75 -2.80 -7.68
C SER A 39 16.29 -3.51 -6.40
N ALA A 40 17.22 -4.06 -5.62
CA ALA A 40 16.93 -4.67 -4.33
C ALA A 40 16.25 -3.62 -3.44
N PRO A 41 14.95 -3.79 -3.10
CA PRO A 41 14.24 -2.82 -2.32
C PRO A 41 14.97 -2.69 -0.98
N THR A 42 15.35 -1.46 -0.61
CA THR A 42 15.71 -1.17 0.77
C THR A 42 14.50 -1.55 1.62
N VAL A 43 14.57 -2.70 2.29
CA VAL A 43 13.53 -3.18 3.19
C VAL A 43 13.58 -2.26 4.41
N TYR A 44 12.94 -1.11 4.31
CA TYR A 44 12.73 -0.25 5.46
C TYR A 44 11.83 -1.01 6.44
N PRO A 45 12.12 -0.95 7.75
CA PRO A 45 11.16 -1.43 8.72
C PRO A 45 9.85 -0.67 8.49
N PRO A 46 8.69 -1.34 8.56
CA PRO A 46 7.41 -0.66 8.39
C PRO A 46 7.33 0.52 9.35
N PRO A 47 6.89 1.70 8.91
CA PRO A 47 6.81 2.87 9.77
C PRO A 47 5.92 2.56 10.99
N PRO A 48 6.21 3.15 12.16
CA PRO A 48 5.40 2.94 13.34
C PRO A 48 3.93 3.29 13.05
N PRO A 49 2.96 2.51 13.58
CA PRO A 49 1.56 2.74 13.31
C PRO A 49 1.12 4.14 13.77
N PRO A 50 0.20 4.80 13.04
CA PRO A 50 -0.26 6.13 13.40
C PRO A 50 -0.91 6.14 14.79
N PRO A 51 -0.73 7.23 15.56
CA PRO A 51 -1.33 7.35 16.88
C PRO A 51 -2.86 7.32 16.79
N ARG A 52 -3.49 6.69 17.78
CA ARG A 52 -4.96 6.59 17.83
C ARG A 52 -5.59 7.98 17.98
N PRO A 53 -6.69 8.27 17.27
CA PRO A 53 -7.45 9.50 17.45
C PRO A 53 -7.94 9.65 18.90
N LYS A 54 -7.65 10.80 19.52
CA LYS A 54 -8.06 11.10 20.89
C LYS A 54 -9.51 11.58 20.91
N VAL A 55 -10.29 11.08 21.86
CA VAL A 55 -11.65 11.58 22.14
C VAL A 55 -11.53 12.99 22.72
N ALA A 56 -12.34 13.93 22.21
CA ALA A 56 -12.36 15.28 22.75
C ALA A 56 -13.03 15.28 24.14
N LYS A 57 -12.59 16.15 25.06
CA LYS A 57 -13.18 16.24 26.41
C LYS A 57 -14.69 16.53 26.38
N GLU A 58 -15.11 17.34 25.41
CA GLU A 58 -16.51 17.75 25.15
C GLU A 58 -17.21 16.84 24.12
N GLY A 59 -16.54 15.78 23.66
CA GLY A 59 -17.08 14.84 22.68
C GLY A 59 -18.01 13.82 23.34
N ILE A 60 -18.84 13.18 22.53
CA ILE A 60 -19.69 12.08 23.02
C ILE A 60 -18.80 10.91 23.44
N PRO A 61 -18.96 10.37 24.66
CA PRO A 61 -18.16 9.24 25.12
C PRO A 61 -18.45 8.00 24.29
N LEU A 62 -17.43 7.15 24.14
CA LEU A 62 -17.58 5.89 23.45
C LEU A 62 -18.26 4.86 24.37
N PRO A 63 -19.23 4.07 23.87
CA PRO A 63 -19.84 3.00 24.65
C PRO A 63 -18.79 1.95 25.02
N PRO A 64 -18.97 1.24 26.16
CA PRO A 64 -18.06 0.18 26.58
C PRO A 64 -18.05 -0.97 25.56
N ASP A 65 -19.21 -1.28 24.98
CA ASP A 65 -19.32 -2.25 23.89
C ASP A 65 -19.06 -1.58 22.53
N ARG A 66 -18.02 -2.08 21.84
CA ARG A 66 -17.59 -1.57 20.53
C ARG A 66 -18.55 -1.91 19.39
N THR A 67 -19.52 -2.79 19.60
CA THR A 67 -20.55 -3.12 18.60
C THR A 67 -21.70 -2.09 18.58
N LEU A 68 -21.78 -1.25 19.61
CA LEU A 68 -22.79 -0.19 19.75
C LEU A 68 -22.36 1.10 19.05
N CYS A 69 -23.35 1.83 18.55
CA CYS A 69 -23.17 3.18 18.00
C CYS A 69 -23.21 4.20 19.15
N SER A 70 -22.26 5.13 19.23
CA SER A 70 -22.24 6.13 20.31
C SER A 70 -23.33 7.21 20.17
N LEU A 71 -24.03 7.27 19.04
CA LEU A 71 -25.10 8.26 18.81
C LEU A 71 -26.49 7.73 19.21
N CYS A 72 -26.81 6.48 18.87
CA CYS A 72 -28.10 5.87 19.20
C CYS A 72 -28.03 4.81 20.30
N SER A 73 -26.82 4.45 20.76
CA SER A 73 -26.58 3.42 21.77
C SER A 73 -27.16 2.04 21.45
N GLN A 74 -27.50 1.79 20.17
CA GLN A 74 -27.96 0.52 19.65
C GLN A 74 -26.85 -0.17 18.85
N ARG A 75 -27.02 -1.47 18.58
CA ARG A 75 -26.13 -2.23 17.70
C ARG A 75 -26.05 -1.55 16.34
N ARG A 76 -24.84 -1.42 15.79
CA ARG A 76 -24.61 -0.68 14.54
C ARG A 76 -25.35 -1.33 13.37
N ALA A 77 -26.37 -0.64 12.87
CA ALA A 77 -27.00 -0.95 11.59
C ALA A 77 -26.32 -0.15 10.47
N ASN A 78 -25.93 -0.82 9.38
CA ASN A 78 -25.19 -0.21 8.26
C ASN A 78 -23.97 0.57 8.77
N ALA A 79 -23.00 -0.16 9.33
CA ALA A 79 -21.81 0.44 9.92
C ALA A 79 -21.09 1.34 8.91
N SER A 80 -20.71 2.53 9.35
CA SER A 80 -20.00 3.51 8.53
C SER A 80 -18.93 4.19 9.34
N VAL A 81 -17.75 4.34 8.75
CA VAL A 81 -16.61 5.04 9.34
C VAL A 81 -16.61 6.51 8.91
N LEU A 82 -16.26 7.39 9.83
CA LEU A 82 -15.93 8.77 9.52
C LEU A 82 -14.42 8.89 9.29
N VAL A 83 -14.00 9.16 8.06
CA VAL A 83 -12.58 9.09 7.65
C VAL A 83 -11.68 10.03 8.45
N VAL A 84 -12.16 11.21 8.83
CA VAL A 84 -11.36 12.18 9.61
C VAL A 84 -10.96 11.71 11.00
N SER A 85 -11.76 10.84 11.63
CA SER A 85 -11.55 10.41 13.01
C SER A 85 -11.42 8.91 13.19
N GLY A 86 -11.69 8.12 12.16
CA GLY A 86 -11.64 6.65 12.20
C GLY A 86 -12.71 6.00 13.08
N PHE A 87 -13.66 6.76 13.64
CA PHE A 87 -14.75 6.21 14.45
C PHE A 87 -15.90 5.69 13.59
N VAL A 88 -16.55 4.62 14.06
CA VAL A 88 -17.60 3.91 13.35
C VAL A 88 -18.95 4.11 14.03
N PHE A 89 -19.97 4.42 13.24
CA PHE A 89 -21.33 4.70 13.66
C PHE A 89 -22.33 4.02 12.73
N CYS A 90 -23.63 4.06 13.04
CA CYS A 90 -24.67 3.76 12.04
C CYS A 90 -24.68 4.85 10.96
N TYR A 91 -24.82 4.46 9.69
CA TYR A 91 -24.86 5.40 8.57
C TYR A 91 -25.91 6.51 8.77
N ALA A 92 -27.14 6.15 9.13
CA ALA A 92 -28.21 7.13 9.34
C ALA A 92 -27.89 8.13 10.48
N CYS A 93 -27.28 7.66 11.57
CA CYS A 93 -26.95 8.49 12.72
C CYS A 93 -25.85 9.50 12.37
N ILE A 94 -24.75 9.04 11.79
CA ILE A 94 -23.62 9.93 11.48
C ILE A 94 -23.93 10.87 10.32
N PHE A 95 -24.69 10.42 9.32
CA PHE A 95 -25.14 11.27 8.22
C PHE A 95 -25.98 12.45 8.75
N LYS A 96 -26.95 12.18 9.62
CA LYS A 96 -27.78 13.22 10.25
C LYS A 96 -26.92 14.20 11.06
N TYR A 97 -26.01 13.69 11.90
CA TYR A 97 -25.17 14.53 12.76
C TYR A 97 -24.21 15.41 11.94
N VAL A 98 -23.46 14.83 11.00
CA VAL A 98 -22.48 15.57 10.19
C VAL A 98 -23.19 16.55 9.26
N SER A 99 -24.36 16.21 8.73
CA SER A 99 -25.15 17.14 7.91
C SER A 99 -25.51 18.41 8.68
N GLN A 100 -25.90 18.28 9.95
CA GLN A 100 -26.33 19.39 10.80
C GLN A 100 -25.16 20.16 11.44
N TYR A 101 -24.17 19.47 12.00
CA TYR A 101 -23.11 20.08 12.81
C TYR A 101 -21.75 20.21 12.11
N LYS A 102 -21.57 19.61 10.91
CA LYS A 102 -20.34 19.65 10.11
C LYS A 102 -19.06 19.27 10.87
N ARG A 103 -19.19 18.36 11.84
CA ARG A 103 -18.10 17.91 12.71
C ARG A 103 -18.30 16.47 13.19
N CYS A 104 -17.23 15.84 13.65
CA CYS A 104 -17.28 14.53 14.29
C CYS A 104 -17.89 14.63 15.69
N PRO A 105 -18.84 13.76 16.08
CA PRO A 105 -19.43 13.78 17.42
C PRO A 105 -18.45 13.42 18.56
N VAL A 106 -17.40 12.65 18.27
CA VAL A 106 -16.47 12.11 19.29
C VAL A 106 -15.23 12.98 19.44
N THR A 107 -14.67 13.46 18.32
CA THR A 107 -13.42 14.25 18.33
C THR A 107 -13.66 15.74 18.13
N LEU A 108 -14.87 16.15 17.74
CA LEU A 108 -15.22 17.52 17.33
C LEU A 108 -14.40 18.08 16.17
N MET A 109 -13.60 17.23 15.50
CA MET A 109 -12.89 17.63 14.29
C MET A 109 -13.88 17.97 13.17
N PRO A 110 -13.59 18.99 12.34
CA PRO A 110 -14.45 19.36 11.22
C PRO A 110 -14.61 18.18 10.25
N ALA A 111 -15.84 17.93 9.81
CA ALA A 111 -16.16 16.78 8.99
C ALA A 111 -17.27 17.10 7.99
N THR A 112 -17.17 16.53 6.79
CA THR A 112 -18.20 16.64 5.74
C THR A 112 -18.86 15.29 5.46
N VAL A 113 -20.00 15.31 4.79
CA VAL A 113 -20.77 14.10 4.47
C VAL A 113 -20.01 13.18 3.52
N ASP A 114 -19.17 13.73 2.63
CA ASP A 114 -18.33 12.96 1.69
C ASP A 114 -17.26 12.12 2.38
N GLN A 115 -16.94 12.45 3.63
CA GLN A 115 -15.97 11.72 4.45
C GLN A 115 -16.61 10.56 5.22
N ILE A 116 -17.89 10.26 4.97
CA ILE A 116 -18.58 9.09 5.54
C ILE A 116 -18.43 7.93 4.55
N ARG A 117 -17.79 6.84 4.97
CA ARG A 117 -17.65 5.62 4.17
C ARG A 117 -18.40 4.47 4.84
N ARG A 118 -19.31 3.82 4.08
CA ARG A 118 -20.00 2.62 4.55
C ARG A 118 -19.01 1.47 4.60
N LEU A 119 -19.07 0.68 5.66
CA LEU A 119 -18.32 -0.54 5.83
C LEU A 119 -19.22 -1.70 5.40
N PHE A 120 -18.72 -2.51 4.48
CA PHE A 120 -19.32 -3.78 4.11
C PHE A 120 -18.48 -4.88 4.75
N HIS A 121 -19.14 -5.82 5.41
CA HIS A 121 -18.48 -7.04 5.86
C HIS A 121 -18.80 -8.09 4.80
N ASP A 122 -17.76 -8.64 4.16
CA ASP A 122 -17.91 -9.82 3.32
C ASP A 122 -18.43 -10.96 4.21
N LEU A 123 -19.56 -11.55 3.81
CA LEU A 123 -20.20 -12.68 4.49
C LEU A 123 -19.36 -13.95 4.33
#